data_AF-A0A355U442-F1
#
_entry.id   AF-A0A355U442-F1
#
_cell.length_a   1.000
_cell.length_b   1.000
_cell.length_c   1.000
_cell.angle_alpha   90.00
_cell.angle_beta   90.00
_cell.angle_gamma   90.00
#
_symmetry.space_group_name_H-M   'P 1'
#
loop_
_entity.id
_entity.type
_entity.pdbx_description
1 polymer ?
#
loop_
_entity_poly.entity_id
_entity_poly.type
_entity_poly.pdbx_seq_one_letter_code
_entity_poly.pdbx_strand_id
1 'polypeptide(L)'
;MYSCEKSGADYTEYQKQAFYMMHGSFKNEFYGITTTVTFGKHYQKPLKARYTKDGTNREIHGEITISYWNGDSYTRYYQLSPDACSLYMYDDKKNISLTYCKEFIYVDADTFRWREWKGDFWDTYKRN
;
A
#
# COMPACT_ATOMS: atom_id res chain seq x y z
N MET A 1 -6.81 31.48 -14.48
CA MET A 1 -5.89 30.47 -15.07
C MET A 1 -5.27 29.73 -13.89
N TYR A 2 -5.81 28.56 -13.55
CA TYR A 2 -5.32 27.80 -12.39
C TYR A 2 -3.97 27.18 -12.76
N SER A 3 -2.89 27.65 -12.14
CA SER A 3 -1.60 26.99 -12.25
C SER A 3 -1.71 25.62 -11.59
N CYS A 4 -1.72 24.56 -12.40
CA CYS A 4 -1.33 23.25 -11.92
C CYS A 4 0.14 23.36 -11.49
N GLU A 5 0.37 23.63 -10.21
CA GLU A 5 1.65 23.33 -9.59
C GLU A 5 1.98 21.88 -9.94
N LYS A 6 3.05 21.69 -10.73
CA LYS A 6 3.63 20.37 -11.00
C LYS A 6 4.14 19.83 -9.66
N SER A 7 3.29 19.08 -8.97
CA SER A 7 3.63 18.46 -7.71
C SER A 7 4.11 17.02 -7.92
N GLY A 8 5.21 16.68 -7.24
CA GLY A 8 5.66 15.31 -6.96
C GLY A 8 6.74 14.82 -7.92
N ALA A 9 7.83 14.28 -7.38
CA ALA A 9 8.86 13.60 -8.16
C ALA A 9 8.25 12.40 -8.91
N ASP A 10 8.78 12.08 -10.10
CA ASP A 10 8.40 10.85 -10.78
C ASP A 10 8.72 9.64 -9.89
N TYR A 11 7.87 8.62 -9.91
CA TYR A 11 8.09 7.38 -9.16
C TYR A 11 9.47 6.80 -9.48
N THR A 12 10.12 6.22 -8.47
CA THR A 12 11.37 5.49 -8.69
C THR A 12 11.11 4.25 -9.56
N GLU A 13 12.15 3.68 -10.18
CA GLU A 13 12.01 2.44 -10.94
C GLU A 13 11.49 1.27 -10.08
N TYR A 14 11.93 1.19 -8.82
CA TYR A 14 11.43 0.19 -7.86
C TYR A 14 9.93 0.36 -7.59
N GLN A 15 9.47 1.61 -7.40
CA GLN A 15 8.05 1.90 -7.22
C GLN A 15 7.25 1.57 -8.48
N LYS A 16 7.74 1.92 -9.68
CA LYS A 16 7.08 1.58 -10.95
C LYS A 16 6.92 0.07 -11.12
N GLN A 17 7.96 -0.70 -10.83
CA GLN A 17 7.91 -2.17 -10.88
C GLN A 17 6.88 -2.72 -9.89
N ALA A 18 6.88 -2.22 -8.65
CA ALA A 18 5.90 -2.63 -7.66
C ALA A 18 4.47 -2.28 -8.07
N PHE A 19 4.22 -1.06 -8.59
CA PHE A 19 2.89 -0.65 -9.04
C PHE A 19 2.37 -1.46 -10.22
N TYR A 20 3.25 -1.94 -11.10
CA TYR A 20 2.86 -2.85 -12.17
C TYR A 20 2.26 -4.16 -11.63
N MET A 21 2.61 -4.58 -10.41
CA MET A 21 2.05 -5.76 -9.75
C MET A 21 0.86 -5.40 -8.83
N MET A 22 0.88 -4.23 -8.17
CA MET A 22 -0.12 -3.78 -7.20
C MET A 22 -1.44 -3.33 -7.86
N HIS A 23 -2.01 -4.20 -8.69
CA HIS A 23 -3.38 -4.11 -9.19
C HIS A 23 -4.11 -5.41 -8.86
N GLY A 24 -5.41 -5.35 -8.56
CA GLY A 24 -6.22 -6.54 -8.33
C GLY A 24 -6.08 -7.16 -6.94
N SER A 25 -6.53 -8.39 -6.80
CA SER A 25 -6.69 -9.08 -5.52
C SER A 25 -5.72 -10.24 -5.36
N PHE A 26 -5.20 -10.38 -4.14
CA PHE A 26 -4.27 -11.43 -3.76
C PHE A 26 -4.73 -12.07 -2.45
N LYS A 27 -4.51 -13.37 -2.29
CA LYS A 27 -4.86 -14.11 -1.08
C LYS A 27 -3.65 -14.72 -0.41
N ASN A 28 -3.67 -14.71 0.91
CA ASN A 28 -2.87 -15.57 1.76
C ASN A 28 -3.81 -16.56 2.46
N GLU A 29 -3.45 -17.83 2.43
CA GLU A 29 -4.17 -18.91 3.13
C GLU A 29 -3.20 -19.56 4.12
N PHE A 30 -3.57 -19.51 5.40
CA PHE A 30 -2.78 -20.11 6.47
C PHE A 30 -3.69 -20.82 7.46
N TYR A 31 -3.51 -22.13 7.64
CA TYR A 31 -4.37 -22.97 8.50
C TYR A 31 -5.89 -22.78 8.29
N GLY A 32 -6.33 -22.64 7.03
CA GLY A 32 -7.75 -22.45 6.70
C GLY A 32 -8.29 -21.03 6.94
N ILE A 33 -7.45 -20.10 7.39
CA ILE A 33 -7.74 -18.67 7.47
C ILE A 33 -7.30 -18.03 6.16
N THR A 34 -8.23 -17.37 5.47
CA THR A 34 -7.95 -16.59 4.27
C THR A 34 -7.92 -15.10 4.59
N THR A 35 -6.86 -14.43 4.18
CA THR A 35 -6.80 -12.96 4.14
C THR A 35 -6.62 -12.53 2.70
N THR A 36 -7.50 -11.64 2.22
CA THR A 36 -7.44 -11.07 0.87
C THR A 36 -6.97 -9.63 0.93
N VAL A 37 -6.04 -9.27 0.06
CA VAL A 37 -5.53 -7.92 -0.14
C VAL A 37 -5.88 -7.50 -1.55
N THR A 38 -6.68 -6.45 -1.68
CA THR A 38 -7.02 -5.86 -2.96
C THR A 38 -6.36 -4.50 -3.08
N PHE A 39 -5.44 -4.36 -4.02
CA PHE A 39 -4.96 -3.07 -4.45
C PHE A 39 -5.99 -2.47 -5.39
N GLY A 40 -6.73 -1.49 -4.88
CA GLY A 40 -7.83 -0.85 -5.57
C GLY A 40 -7.34 0.24 -6.50
N LYS A 41 -7.72 1.49 -6.19
CA LYS A 41 -7.36 2.64 -7.01
C LYS A 41 -5.87 2.96 -6.85
N HIS A 42 -5.12 2.96 -7.95
CA HIS A 42 -3.78 3.53 -8.02
C HIS A 42 -3.84 4.93 -8.62
N TYR A 43 -3.14 5.89 -8.02
CA TYR A 43 -3.11 7.27 -8.50
C TYR A 43 -1.95 7.46 -9.48
N GLN A 44 -2.24 7.96 -10.69
CA GLN A 44 -1.20 8.24 -11.70
C GLN A 44 -0.12 9.21 -11.20
N LYS A 45 -0.49 10.08 -10.24
CA LYS A 45 0.43 10.92 -9.48
C LYS A 45 0.10 10.80 -8.00
N PRO A 46 1.11 10.79 -7.12
CA PRO A 46 0.87 10.72 -5.70
C PRO A 46 0.03 11.90 -5.22
N LEU A 47 -0.98 11.65 -4.38
CA LEU A 47 -1.67 12.73 -3.67
C LEU A 47 -0.81 13.16 -2.48
N LYS A 48 -0.80 14.46 -2.18
CA LYS A 48 -0.18 14.96 -0.95
C LYS A 48 -1.20 14.97 0.19
N ALA A 49 -0.87 14.32 1.28
CA ALA A 49 -1.67 14.32 2.51
C ALA A 49 -0.82 14.82 3.69
N ARG A 50 -1.45 15.54 4.62
CA ARG A 50 -0.77 16.08 5.80
C ARG A 50 -0.74 15.03 6.90
N TYR A 51 0.45 14.70 7.40
CA TYR A 51 0.64 13.77 8.49
C TYR A 51 0.29 14.43 9.82
N THR A 52 -0.63 13.83 10.56
CA THR A 52 -1.18 14.42 11.79
C THR A 52 -0.15 14.52 12.91
N LYS A 53 0.85 13.64 12.93
CA LYS A 53 1.87 13.59 14.00
C LYS A 53 2.85 14.75 13.97
N ASP A 54 3.35 15.12 12.79
CA ASP A 54 4.43 16.11 12.64
C ASP A 54 4.10 17.22 11.63
N GLY A 55 2.92 17.18 11.01
CA GLY A 55 2.48 18.15 10.02
C GLY A 55 3.17 18.04 8.66
N THR A 56 4.06 17.06 8.45
CA THR A 56 4.77 16.85 7.18
C THR A 56 3.82 16.35 6.09
N ASN A 57 4.16 16.60 4.83
CA ASN A 57 3.40 16.03 3.72
C ASN A 57 3.94 14.64 3.39
N ARG A 58 3.02 13.68 3.22
CA ARG A 58 3.29 12.34 2.70
C ARG A 58 2.63 12.17 1.35
N GLU A 59 3.16 11.23 0.58
CA GLU A 59 2.68 10.88 -0.74
C GLU A 59 1.78 9.64 -0.63
N ILE A 60 0.54 9.75 -1.11
CA ILE A 60 -0.42 8.67 -1.17
C ILE A 60 -0.48 8.15 -2.59
N HIS A 61 -0.23 6.87 -2.77
CA HIS A 61 -0.11 6.22 -4.08
C HIS A 61 -1.40 5.52 -4.50
N GLY A 62 -2.29 5.24 -3.55
CA GLY A 62 -3.57 4.63 -3.86
C GLY A 62 -4.32 4.14 -2.63
N GLU A 63 -5.25 3.23 -2.90
CA GLU A 63 -6.11 2.59 -1.91
C GLU A 63 -5.86 1.07 -1.87
N ILE A 64 -5.88 0.53 -0.67
CA ILE A 64 -5.73 -0.91 -0.39
C ILE A 64 -6.89 -1.35 0.50
N THR A 65 -7.52 -2.46 0.17
CA THR A 65 -8.55 -3.10 0.98
C THR A 65 -8.03 -4.43 1.50
N ILE A 66 -8.16 -4.66 2.81
CA ILE A 66 -7.81 -5.93 3.46
C ILE A 66 -9.09 -6.55 3.97
N SER A 67 -9.39 -7.77 3.53
CA SER A 67 -10.56 -8.54 3.93
C SER A 67 -10.14 -9.84 4.60
N TYR A 68 -10.77 -10.14 5.74
CA TYR A 68 -10.45 -11.30 6.57
C TYR A 68 -11.52 -12.39 6.44
N TRP A 69 -11.15 -13.61 6.83
CA TRP A 69 -12.01 -14.80 6.80
C TRP A 69 -13.34 -14.65 7.57
N ASN A 70 -13.39 -13.77 8.57
CA ASN A 70 -14.57 -13.53 9.39
C ASN A 70 -15.55 -12.51 8.77
N GLY A 71 -15.27 -12.00 7.56
CA GLY A 71 -16.08 -11.01 6.87
C GLY A 71 -15.70 -9.56 7.14
N ASP A 72 -14.78 -9.29 8.08
CA ASP A 72 -14.28 -7.94 8.32
C ASP A 72 -13.47 -7.44 7.12
N SER A 73 -13.64 -6.17 6.78
CA SER A 73 -12.92 -5.54 5.68
C SER A 73 -12.64 -4.07 5.96
N TYR A 74 -11.44 -3.63 5.62
CA TYR A 74 -11.01 -2.25 5.83
C TYR A 74 -10.28 -1.70 4.62
N THR A 75 -10.69 -0.53 4.15
CA THR A 75 -9.96 0.24 3.13
C THR A 75 -9.05 1.26 3.80
N ARG A 76 -7.83 1.38 3.28
CA ARG A 76 -6.79 2.32 3.72
C ARG A 76 -6.16 2.98 2.51
N TYR A 77 -5.50 4.11 2.76
CA TYR A 77 -4.65 4.76 1.79
C TYR A 77 -3.21 4.29 1.98
N TYR A 78 -2.48 4.00 0.90
CA TYR A 78 -1.12 3.50 1.01
C TYR A 78 -0.07 4.45 0.44
N GLN A 79 1.10 4.43 1.05
CA GLN A 79 2.35 4.95 0.51
C GLN A 79 3.34 3.79 0.39
N LEU A 80 3.98 3.69 -0.77
CA LEU A 80 5.10 2.78 -0.98
C LEU A 80 6.40 3.58 -0.86
N SER A 81 7.32 3.13 -0.02
CA SER A 81 8.67 3.71 0.10
C SER A 81 9.40 3.79 -1.25
N PRO A 82 10.36 4.72 -1.42
CA PRO A 82 11.11 4.88 -2.67
C PRO A 82 11.88 3.64 -3.15
N ASP A 83 12.30 2.76 -2.24
CA ASP A 83 12.97 1.48 -2.55
C ASP A 83 11.98 0.31 -2.72
N ALA A 84 10.67 0.57 -2.58
CA ALA A 84 9.60 -0.41 -2.60
C ALA A 84 9.73 -1.53 -1.55
N CYS A 85 10.43 -1.30 -0.44
CA CYS A 85 10.62 -2.30 0.63
C CYS A 85 9.66 -2.15 1.81
N SER A 86 8.91 -1.04 1.87
CA SER A 86 7.97 -0.72 2.94
C SER A 86 6.68 -0.12 2.40
N LEU A 87 5.55 -0.63 2.92
CA LEU A 87 4.20 -0.16 2.62
C LEU A 87 3.57 0.44 3.89
N TYR A 88 3.35 1.75 3.86
CA TYR A 88 2.68 2.49 4.93
C TYR A 88 1.20 2.62 4.61
N MET A 89 0.33 2.40 5.59
CA MET A 89 -1.12 2.49 5.43
C MET A 89 -1.71 3.52 6.38
N TYR A 90 -2.66 4.30 5.88
CA TYR A 90 -3.28 5.43 6.57
C TYR A 90 -4.81 5.37 6.55
N ASP A 91 -5.44 6.02 7.50
CA ASP A 91 -6.89 6.04 7.78
C ASP A 91 -7.71 7.00 6.90
N ASP A 92 -7.19 8.21 6.65
CA ASP A 92 -7.85 9.28 5.88
C ASP A 92 -7.01 9.68 4.66
N LYS A 93 -7.57 10.41 3.68
CA LYS A 93 -6.83 10.84 2.47
C LYS A 93 -6.22 12.22 2.53
N LYS A 94 -6.62 13.06 3.49
CA LYS A 94 -6.19 14.47 3.62
C LYS A 94 -5.37 14.69 4.88
N ASN A 95 -5.84 14.15 6.01
CA ASN A 95 -5.19 14.27 7.32
C ASN A 95 -4.88 12.87 7.84
N ILE A 96 -3.78 12.32 7.35
CA ILE A 96 -3.43 10.91 7.54
C ILE A 96 -2.83 10.66 8.93
N SER A 97 -3.24 9.57 9.57
CA SER A 97 -2.55 8.94 10.69
C SER A 97 -2.05 7.55 10.27
N LEU A 98 -0.86 7.15 10.71
CA LEU A 98 -0.28 5.85 10.34
C LEU A 98 -1.05 4.75 11.07
N THR A 99 -1.72 3.88 10.32
CA THR A 99 -2.42 2.72 10.88
C THR A 99 -1.51 1.49 10.92
N TYR A 100 -0.87 1.18 9.79
CA TYR A 100 0.01 0.03 9.65
C TYR A 100 1.28 0.38 8.89
N CYS A 101 2.35 -0.32 9.21
CA CYS A 101 3.58 -0.33 8.43
C CYS A 101 3.95 -1.79 8.18
N LYS A 102 4.09 -2.16 6.91
CA LYS A 102 4.50 -3.49 6.50
C LYS A 102 5.85 -3.42 5.82
N GLU A 103 6.75 -4.34 6.15
CA GLU A 103 7.83 -4.63 5.22
C GLU A 103 7.24 -5.38 4.03
N PHE A 104 7.68 -5.03 2.83
CA PHE A 104 7.09 -5.43 1.57
C PHE A 104 8.18 -5.95 0.64
N ILE A 105 7.94 -7.10 0.02
CA ILE A 105 8.82 -7.71 -0.96
C ILE A 105 7.99 -8.04 -2.19
N TYR A 106 8.36 -7.41 -3.29
CA TYR A 106 7.97 -7.87 -4.62
C TYR A 106 8.70 -9.17 -4.94
N VAL A 107 7.97 -10.23 -5.29
CA VAL A 107 8.54 -11.51 -5.73
C VAL A 107 8.40 -11.65 -7.23
N ASP A 108 7.18 -11.54 -7.75
CA ASP A 108 6.86 -11.60 -9.18
C ASP A 108 5.49 -10.92 -9.45
N ALA A 109 5.00 -11.00 -10.70
CA ALA A 109 3.75 -10.34 -11.11
C ALA A 109 2.51 -10.82 -10.35
N ASP A 110 2.53 -12.04 -9.80
CA ASP A 110 1.39 -12.68 -9.14
C ASP A 110 1.64 -12.94 -7.66
N THR A 111 2.84 -12.65 -7.17
CA THR A 111 3.25 -12.94 -5.79
C THR A 111 3.92 -11.75 -5.14
N PHE A 112 3.45 -11.39 -3.95
CA PHE A 112 4.20 -10.52 -3.05
C PHE A 112 4.27 -11.15 -1.67
N ARG A 113 5.25 -10.69 -0.88
CA ARG A 113 5.35 -11.03 0.53
C ARG A 113 5.30 -9.77 1.35
N TRP A 114 4.63 -9.84 2.49
CA TRP A 114 4.74 -8.77 3.47
C TRP A 114 4.85 -9.32 4.88
N ARG A 115 5.22 -8.48 5.83
CA ARG A 115 5.13 -8.79 7.25
C ARG A 115 4.85 -7.53 8.03
N GLU A 116 4.25 -7.68 9.22
CA GLU A 116 4.21 -6.57 10.18
C GLU A 116 5.63 -6.07 10.45
N TRP A 117 5.77 -4.75 10.60
CA TRP A 117 7.06 -4.17 10.93
C TRP A 117 7.56 -4.74 12.27
N LYS A 118 8.74 -5.38 12.27
CA LYS A 118 9.31 -6.16 13.39
C LYS A 118 8.65 -7.51 13.68
N GLY A 119 7.81 -8.02 12.79
CA GLY A 119 7.36 -9.42 12.83
C GLY A 119 8.42 -10.38 12.27
N ASP A 120 8.42 -11.62 12.75
CA ASP A 120 9.34 -12.65 12.25
C ASP A 120 8.78 -13.41 11.03
N PHE A 121 7.45 -13.39 10.86
CA PHE A 121 6.77 -14.18 9.84
C PHE A 121 6.42 -13.34 8.61
N TRP A 122 6.79 -13.87 7.44
CA TRP A 122 6.42 -13.32 6.14
C TRP A 122 5.19 -14.03 5.61
N ASP A 123 4.10 -13.30 5.47
CA ASP A 123 2.91 -13.75 4.77
C ASP A 123 3.16 -13.65 3.26
N THR A 124 2.75 -14.69 2.52
CA THR A 124 2.89 -14.74 1.06
C THR A 124 1.51 -14.65 0.43
N TYR A 125 1.31 -13.64 -0.40
CA TYR A 125 0.06 -13.37 -1.08
C TYR A 125 0.21 -13.71 -2.55
N LYS A 126 -0.72 -14.51 -3.07
CA LYS A 126 -0.77 -14.91 -4.47
C LYS A 126 -2.02 -14.34 -5.11
N ARG A 127 -1.91 -13.90 -6.36
CA ARG A 127 -3.02 -13.34 -7.13
C ARG A 127 -4.14 -14.36 -7.22
N ASN A 128 -5.38 -13.88 -7.05
CA ASN A 128 -6.59 -14.66 -7.27
C ASN A 128 -6.82 -14.95 -8.75
#